data_AF-A0A8D8I8N3-F1
#
_entry.id   AF-A0A8D8I8N3-F1
#
_cell.length_a   1.000
_cell.length_b   1.000
_cell.length_c   1.000
_cell.angle_alpha   90.00
_cell.angle_beta   90.00
_cell.angle_gamma   90.00
#
_symmetry.space_group_name_H-M   'P 1'
#
loop_
_entity.id
_entity.type
_entity.pdbx_description
1 polymer ?
#
loop_
_entity_poly.entity_id
_entity_poly.type
_entity_poly.pdbx_seq_one_letter_code
_entity_poly.pdbx_strand_id
1 'polypeptide(L)'
;GFINIQGYHPDFKNLSYFRNLEVVGGRQLKENLFASVYIVKTSLRSLELKSLKRVNSGAIVILENDHLCYAQEIDWGKIKKSADHESVIMSNRNTTVCHNE
;
A
#
# COMPACT_ATOMS: atom_id res chain seq x y z
N GLY A 1 13.37 -5.72 5.28
CA GLY A 1 13.07 -4.30 5.51
C GLY A 1 11.64 -4.02 5.15
N PHE A 2 11.34 -2.75 4.99
CA PHE A 2 10.03 -2.21 4.63
C PHE A 2 10.13 -1.41 3.34
N ILE A 3 8.98 -1.10 2.75
CA ILE A 3 8.84 -0.15 1.64
C ILE A 3 8.17 1.10 2.20
N ASN A 4 8.77 2.26 1.93
CA ASN A 4 8.26 3.56 2.30
C ASN A 4 8.18 4.43 1.05
N ILE A 5 6.94 4.71 0.61
CA ILE A 5 6.63 5.49 -0.58
C ILE A 5 5.81 6.69 -0.12
N GLN A 6 6.40 7.85 -0.27
CA GLN A 6 5.79 9.15 0.01
C GLN A 6 6.23 10.11 -1.09
N GLY A 7 5.39 11.10 -1.39
CA GLY A 7 5.74 12.16 -2.32
C GLY A 7 4.75 12.30 -3.46
N TYR A 8 4.68 13.52 -3.96
CA TYR A 8 3.70 13.95 -4.94
C TYR A 8 4.41 14.38 -6.23
N HIS A 9 4.01 13.79 -7.35
CA HIS A 9 4.44 14.22 -8.67
C HIS A 9 3.34 13.93 -9.71
N PRO A 10 3.08 14.83 -10.67
CA PRO A 10 2.06 14.61 -11.70
C PRO A 10 2.21 13.27 -12.43
N ASP A 11 3.44 12.83 -12.73
CA ASP A 11 3.68 11.57 -13.44
C ASP A 11 3.81 10.34 -12.53
N PHE A 12 3.81 10.52 -11.21
CA PHE A 12 3.89 9.41 -10.27
C PHE A 12 2.50 8.80 -10.05
N LYS A 13 2.03 8.03 -11.03
CA LYS A 13 0.65 7.52 -11.08
C LYS A 13 0.47 6.10 -10.54
N ASN A 14 1.52 5.29 -10.52
CA ASN A 14 1.44 3.90 -10.05
C ASN A 14 2.80 3.34 -9.63
N LEU A 15 2.80 2.12 -9.10
CA LEU A 15 4.01 1.41 -8.67
C LEU A 15 4.39 0.23 -9.58
N SER A 16 4.05 0.32 -10.88
CA SER A 16 4.37 -0.75 -11.85
C SER A 16 5.87 -1.06 -11.97
N TYR A 17 6.75 -0.15 -11.54
CA TYR A 17 8.19 -0.39 -11.38
C TYR A 17 8.50 -1.56 -10.42
N PHE A 18 7.61 -1.82 -9.46
CA PHE A 18 7.68 -2.96 -8.54
C PHE A 18 6.80 -4.13 -8.99
N ARG A 19 6.47 -4.25 -10.29
CA ARG A 19 5.60 -5.33 -10.80
C ARG A 19 6.05 -6.75 -10.46
N ASN A 20 7.35 -6.96 -10.23
CA ASN A 20 7.93 -8.27 -9.87
C ASN A 20 8.17 -8.44 -8.36
N LEU A 21 7.78 -7.45 -7.53
CA LEU A 21 7.89 -7.55 -6.09
C LEU A 21 6.90 -8.58 -5.57
N GLU A 22 7.40 -9.70 -5.04
CA GLU A 22 6.53 -10.75 -4.51
C GLU A 22 6.35 -10.73 -2.99
N VAL A 23 7.42 -10.36 -2.27
CA VAL A 23 7.48 -10.49 -0.82
C VAL A 23 8.08 -9.24 -0.19
N VAL A 24 7.38 -8.69 0.79
CA VAL A 24 7.93 -7.72 1.74
C VAL A 24 8.23 -8.42 3.06
N GLY A 25 9.51 -8.48 3.40
CA GLY A 25 9.98 -9.34 4.48
C GLY A 25 9.73 -8.83 5.91
N GLY A 26 9.59 -7.52 6.13
CA GLY A 26 9.30 -6.96 7.46
C GLY A 26 10.36 -7.17 8.55
N ARG A 27 11.58 -7.60 8.20
CA ARG A 27 12.70 -7.74 9.17
C ARG A 27 13.12 -6.44 9.87
N GLN A 28 12.72 -5.31 9.30
CA GLN A 28 12.83 -3.97 9.86
C GLN A 28 11.52 -3.27 9.51
N LEU A 29 11.04 -2.42 10.41
CA LEU A 29 9.73 -1.78 10.31
C LEU A 29 9.89 -0.26 10.33
N LYS A 30 8.99 0.44 9.62
CA LYS A 30 8.90 1.88 9.70
C LYS A 30 8.46 2.29 11.10
N GLU A 31 9.17 3.26 11.69
CA GLU A 31 8.89 3.80 13.02
C GLU A 31 7.45 4.33 13.16
N ASN A 32 6.97 4.39 14.42
CA ASN A 32 5.63 4.80 14.89
C ASN A 32 4.49 3.84 14.54
N LEU A 33 4.48 3.28 13.32
CA LEU A 33 3.36 2.47 12.82
C LEU A 33 3.73 1.02 12.56
N PHE A 34 4.98 0.63 12.84
CA PHE A 34 5.50 -0.72 12.66
C PHE A 34 5.21 -1.28 11.24
N ALA A 35 5.26 -0.39 10.24
CA ALA A 35 4.79 -0.71 8.90
C ALA A 35 5.89 -1.35 8.05
N SER A 36 5.51 -2.41 7.33
CA SER A 36 6.33 -3.04 6.29
C SER A 36 6.01 -2.52 4.90
N VAL A 37 4.77 -2.10 4.69
CA VAL A 37 4.35 -1.37 3.49
C VAL A 37 3.77 -0.05 3.98
N TYR A 38 4.40 1.06 3.60
CA TYR A 38 4.00 2.41 4.00
C TYR A 38 3.87 3.27 2.75
N ILE A 39 2.62 3.57 2.34
CA ILE A 39 2.29 4.33 1.13
C ILE A 39 1.38 5.48 1.54
N VAL A 40 1.95 6.66 1.70
CA VAL A 40 1.26 7.80 2.33
C VAL A 40 1.48 9.09 1.55
N LYS A 41 0.44 9.91 1.39
CA LYS A 41 0.53 11.24 0.74
C LYS A 41 1.18 11.17 -0.64
N THR A 42 0.63 10.32 -1.51
CA THR A 42 1.11 10.15 -2.88
C THR A 42 0.12 10.66 -3.93
N SER A 43 0.61 10.86 -5.15
CA SER A 43 -0.20 11.15 -6.34
C SER A 43 -0.65 9.89 -7.11
N LEU A 44 -0.50 8.71 -6.49
CA LEU A 44 -0.84 7.42 -7.10
C LEU A 44 -2.34 7.34 -7.40
N ARG A 45 -2.67 6.73 -8.54
CA ARG A 45 -4.04 6.38 -8.95
C ARG A 45 -4.33 4.90 -8.80
N SER A 46 -3.32 4.06 -8.98
CA SER A 46 -3.38 2.62 -8.71
C SER A 46 -2.07 2.12 -8.10
N LEU A 47 -2.11 0.99 -7.40
CA LEU A 47 -0.89 0.41 -6.83
C LEU A 47 -0.06 -0.33 -7.89
N GLU A 48 -0.68 -1.12 -8.79
CA GLU A 48 0.04 -1.96 -9.77
C GLU A 48 1.07 -2.95 -9.17
N LEU A 49 0.93 -3.31 -7.89
CA LEU A 49 1.76 -4.31 -7.21
C LEU A 49 1.30 -5.75 -7.55
N LYS A 50 1.25 -6.07 -8.84
CA LYS A 50 0.56 -7.28 -9.37
C LYS A 50 1.11 -8.60 -8.86
N SER A 51 2.42 -8.68 -8.60
CA SER A 51 3.05 -9.90 -8.09
C SER A 51 3.13 -9.96 -6.57
N LEU A 52 2.68 -8.93 -5.84
CA LEU A 52 2.77 -8.91 -4.38
C LEU A 52 1.87 -10.01 -3.80
N LYS A 53 2.51 -11.03 -3.23
CA LYS A 53 1.85 -12.21 -2.67
C LYS A 53 1.89 -12.22 -1.15
N ARG A 54 2.88 -11.57 -0.54
CA ARG A 54 3.12 -11.72 0.90
C ARG A 54 3.79 -10.53 1.57
N VAL A 55 3.27 -10.15 2.73
CA VAL A 55 3.95 -9.32 3.74
C VAL A 55 4.16 -10.18 4.98
N ASN A 56 5.41 -10.47 5.34
CA ASN A 56 5.72 -11.47 6.37
C ASN A 56 5.45 -11.00 7.80
N SER A 57 5.68 -9.73 8.10
CA SER A 57 5.53 -9.09 9.42
C SER A 57 5.31 -7.60 9.22
N GLY A 58 4.76 -6.90 10.22
CA GLY A 58 4.54 -5.45 10.17
C GLY A 58 3.20 -5.06 9.55
N ALA A 59 2.75 -3.85 9.85
CA ALA A 59 1.52 -3.30 9.31
C ALA A 59 1.62 -2.99 7.80
N ILE A 60 0.46 -3.00 7.13
CA ILE A 60 0.29 -2.39 5.82
C ILE A 60 -0.43 -1.06 6.06
N VAL A 61 0.21 0.06 5.73
CA VAL A 61 -0.32 1.40 5.93
C VAL A 61 -0.43 2.09 4.57
N ILE A 62 -1.66 2.37 4.16
CA ILE A 62 -2.00 3.06 2.91
C ILE A 62 -2.98 4.18 3.26
N LEU A 63 -2.47 5.40 3.36
CA LEU A 63 -3.18 6.52 3.99
C LEU A 63 -3.03 7.82 3.19
N GLU A 64 -4.09 8.62 3.14
CA GLU A 64 -4.05 9.98 2.57
C GLU A 64 -3.55 10.01 1.12
N ASN A 65 -4.04 9.08 0.29
CA ASN A 65 -3.78 9.07 -1.14
C ASN A 65 -5.07 9.46 -1.89
N ASP A 66 -5.29 10.76 -2.05
CA ASP A 66 -6.54 11.35 -2.55
C ASP A 66 -6.99 10.84 -3.92
N HIS A 67 -6.05 10.35 -4.73
CA HIS A 67 -6.30 9.89 -6.09
C HIS A 67 -6.29 8.35 -6.21
N LEU A 68 -5.91 7.63 -5.16
CA LEU A 68 -5.65 6.20 -5.21
C LEU A 68 -6.96 5.40 -5.15
N CYS A 69 -7.24 4.64 -6.20
CA CYS A 69 -8.37 3.74 -6.30
C CYS A 69 -8.02 2.29 -5.93
N TYR A 70 -9.06 1.53 -5.60
CA TYR A 70 -9.06 0.07 -5.39
C TYR A 70 -8.24 -0.45 -4.19
N ALA A 71 -7.47 0.40 -3.49
CA ALA A 71 -6.69 -0.04 -2.34
C ALA A 71 -7.56 -0.60 -1.21
N GLN A 72 -8.78 -0.09 -1.03
CA GLN A 72 -9.75 -0.52 -0.02
C GLN A 72 -10.44 -1.85 -0.38
N GLU A 73 -10.46 -2.23 -1.66
CA GLU A 73 -11.10 -3.46 -2.15
C GLU A 73 -10.16 -4.67 -2.10
N ILE A 74 -8.86 -4.44 -1.91
CA ILE A 74 -7.87 -5.49 -1.76
C ILE A 74 -8.03 -6.15 -0.38
N ASP A 75 -8.16 -7.47 -0.37
CA ASP A 75 -8.12 -8.28 0.84
C ASP A 75 -6.69 -8.39 1.38
N TRP A 76 -6.24 -7.35 2.09
CA TRP A 76 -4.92 -7.28 2.69
C TRP A 76 -4.67 -8.38 3.74
N GLY A 77 -5.73 -8.96 4.31
CA GLY A 77 -5.63 -10.08 5.24
C GLY A 77 -5.08 -11.35 4.58
N LYS A 78 -5.31 -11.54 3.27
CA LYS A 78 -4.72 -12.66 2.51
C LYS A 78 -3.24 -12.44 2.14
N ILE A 79 -2.81 -11.18 2.09
CA ILE A 79 -1.43 -10.81 1.74
C ILE A 79 -0.55 -10.75 3.01
N LYS A 80 -1.12 -10.27 4.12
CA LYS A 80 -0.42 -10.18 5.40
C LYS A 80 -0.40 -11.55 6.10
N LYS A 81 0.81 -12.05 6.38
CA LYS A 81 1.00 -13.37 7.03
C LYS A 81 0.87 -13.32 8.55
N SER A 82 1.41 -12.28 9.18
CA SER A 82 1.46 -12.14 10.64
C SER A 82 0.25 -11.36 11.17
N ALA A 83 -0.16 -11.62 12.41
CA ALA A 83 -1.18 -10.82 13.11
C ALA A 83 -0.57 -9.76 14.06
N ASP A 84 0.75 -9.55 14.00
CA ASP A 84 1.54 -8.70 14.88
C ASP A 84 1.08 -7.23 15.01
N HIS A 85 0.72 -6.59 13.89
CA HIS A 85 0.36 -5.17 13.84
C HIS A 85 -0.86 -4.96 12.93
N GLU A 86 -1.79 -4.11 13.35
CA GLU A 86 -3.00 -3.81 12.57
C GLU A 86 -2.67 -3.02 11.30
N SER A 87 -3.34 -3.33 10.19
CA SER A 87 -3.15 -2.62 8.92
C SER A 87 -4.19 -1.51 8.79
N VAL A 88 -3.76 -0.39 8.21
CA VAL A 88 -4.57 0.83 8.11
C VAL A 88 -4.67 1.22 6.64
N ILE A 89 -5.88 1.12 6.10
CA ILE A 89 -6.20 1.52 4.72
C ILE A 89 -7.38 2.48 4.79
N MET A 90 -7.09 3.78 4.83
CA MET A 90 -8.11 4.82 5.00
C MET A 90 -7.71 6.12 4.32
N SER A 91 -8.66 7.05 4.18
CA SER A 91 -8.43 8.36 3.57
C SER A 91 -7.78 8.27 2.17
N ASN A 92 -8.13 7.24 1.40
CA ASN A 92 -7.81 7.16 -0.02
C ASN A 92 -9.06 7.51 -0.83
N ARG A 93 -8.96 7.53 -2.17
CA ARG A 93 -10.08 7.91 -3.03
C ARG A 93 -11.33 7.05 -2.76
N ASN A 94 -12.49 7.68 -2.83
CA ASN A 94 -13.78 7.03 -2.61
C ASN A 94 -14.04 5.96 -3.69
N THR A 95 -14.41 4.75 -3.28
CA THR A 95 -14.62 3.59 -4.18
C THR A 95 -15.74 3.84 -5.19
N THR A 96 -16.84 4.48 -4.78
CA THR A 96 -17.95 4.83 -5.69
C THR A 96 -17.50 5.78 -6.79
N VAL A 97 -16.61 6.73 -6.48
CA VAL A 97 -16.03 7.62 -7.50
C VAL A 97 -15.12 6.82 -8.44
N CYS A 98 -14.35 5.88 -7.91
CA CYS A 98 -13.44 5.02 -8.70
C CYS A 98 -14.15 4.06 -9.66
N HIS A 99 -15.41 3.69 -9.41
CA HIS A 99 -16.20 2.84 -10.32
C HIS A 99 -16.95 3.62 -11.40
N ASN A 100 -17.10 4.93 -11.23
CA ASN A 100 -17.86 5.79 -12.14
C ASN A 100 -16.95 6.60 -13.11
N GLU A 101 -15.64 6.37 -13.07
CA GLU A 101 -14.65 6.85 -14.05
C GLU A 101 -14.38 5.80 -15.14
#